data_AF-A0A6J7UL19-F1
#
_entry.id   AF-A0A6J7UL19-F1
#
_cell.length_a   1.000
_cell.length_b   1.000
_cell.length_c   1.000
_cell.angle_alpha   90.00
_cell.angle_beta   90.00
_cell.angle_gamma   90.00
#
_symmetry.space_group_name_H-M   'P 1'
#
loop_
_entity.id
_entity.type
_entity.pdbx_description
1 polymer ?
#
loop_
_entity_poly.entity_id
_entity_poly.type
_entity_poly.pdbx_seq_one_letter_code
_entity_poly.pdbx_strand_id
1 'polypeptide(L)'
;MQWDEDRAVLAAGMVLDRAGESRGRDDVARVWANLPESDVSREMTALTKSSSRCPSWIESQLVAQRRDGNIDICPRGIDESWLGVNFECHKLMATPLHTISYAVRWHGERPALLWDIDGPTGVRVVASAIDKTFSSTDIRGETLLSGFENVRTK
;
A
#
# COMPACT_ATOMS: atom_id res chain seq x y z
N MET A 1 10.72 -11.45 6.46
CA MET A 1 10.27 -12.41 5.43
C MET A 1 8.74 -12.40 5.25
N GLN A 2 8.02 -11.41 5.81
CA GLN A 2 6.56 -11.44 5.94
C GLN A 2 5.79 -10.64 4.87
N TRP A 3 6.41 -9.63 4.24
CA TRP A 3 5.78 -8.85 3.15
C TRP A 3 5.37 -9.72 1.94
N ASP A 4 6.08 -10.83 1.71
CA ASP A 4 5.87 -11.73 0.57
C ASP A 4 4.58 -12.55 0.77
N GLU A 5 4.30 -12.96 2.00
CA GLU A 5 3.03 -13.59 2.38
C GLU A 5 1.86 -12.61 2.15
N ASP A 6 2.04 -11.34 2.53
CA ASP A 6 1.05 -10.30 2.31
C ASP A 6 0.71 -10.14 0.83
N ARG A 7 1.74 -10.11 -0.02
CA ARG A 7 1.57 -10.02 -1.47
C ARG A 7 0.99 -11.29 -2.08
N ALA A 8 1.38 -12.45 -1.59
CA ALA A 8 0.82 -13.73 -2.04
C ALA A 8 -0.68 -13.84 -1.70
N VAL A 9 -1.10 -13.42 -0.51
CA VAL A 9 -2.51 -13.43 -0.11
C VAL A 9 -3.34 -12.44 -0.93
N LEU A 10 -2.82 -11.22 -1.13
CA LEU A 10 -3.45 -10.25 -2.02
C LEU A 10 -3.62 -10.82 -3.44
N ALA A 11 -2.56 -11.44 -3.98
CA ALA A 11 -2.58 -12.06 -5.31
C ALA A 11 -3.57 -13.22 -5.39
N ALA A 12 -3.64 -14.07 -4.37
CA ALA A 12 -4.62 -15.15 -4.30
C ALA A 12 -6.06 -14.60 -4.31
N GLY A 13 -6.33 -13.55 -3.53
CA GLY A 13 -7.63 -12.88 -3.53
C GLY A 13 -8.02 -12.33 -4.90
N MET A 14 -7.07 -11.71 -5.63
CA MET A 14 -7.30 -11.22 -7.00
C MET A 14 -7.61 -12.35 -7.98
N VAL A 15 -6.86 -13.45 -7.91
CA VAL A 15 -7.08 -14.61 -8.78
C VAL A 15 -8.45 -15.23 -8.54
N LEU A 16 -8.86 -15.36 -7.27
CA LEU A 16 -10.18 -15.86 -6.90
C LEU A 16 -11.30 -14.94 -7.40
N ASP A 17 -11.16 -13.64 -7.18
CA ASP A 17 -12.12 -12.66 -7.71
C ASP A 17 -12.27 -12.76 -9.23
N ARG A 18 -11.12 -12.80 -9.93
CA ARG A 18 -11.10 -12.85 -11.39
C ARG A 18 -11.67 -14.14 -11.96
N ALA A 19 -11.60 -15.23 -11.20
CA ALA A 19 -12.21 -16.52 -11.50
C ALA A 19 -13.71 -16.58 -11.16
N GLY A 20 -14.29 -15.53 -10.57
CA GLY A 20 -15.68 -15.52 -10.10
C GLY A 20 -15.88 -16.34 -8.83
N GLU A 21 -14.79 -16.68 -8.13
CA GLU A 21 -14.83 -17.45 -6.90
C GLU A 21 -14.96 -16.45 -5.73
N SER A 22 -16.20 -16.23 -5.29
CA SER A 22 -16.51 -15.29 -4.22
C SER A 22 -16.29 -15.87 -2.83
N ARG A 23 -16.57 -17.17 -2.62
CA ARG A 23 -16.55 -17.80 -1.30
C ARG A 23 -15.13 -18.00 -0.78
N GLY A 24 -14.27 -18.63 -1.55
CA GLY A 24 -12.83 -18.72 -1.33
C GLY A 24 -12.17 -17.35 -1.25
N ARG A 25 -12.57 -16.35 -2.04
CA ARG A 25 -12.09 -14.96 -1.83
C ARG A 25 -12.43 -14.46 -0.43
N ASP A 26 -13.67 -14.65 0.02
CA ASP A 26 -14.11 -14.27 1.37
C ASP A 26 -13.42 -15.09 2.47
N ASP A 27 -13.17 -16.38 2.22
CA ASP A 27 -12.43 -17.25 3.15
C ASP A 27 -10.96 -16.81 3.29
N VAL A 28 -10.29 -16.45 2.19
CA VAL A 28 -8.94 -15.87 2.21
C VAL A 28 -8.94 -14.53 2.96
N ALA A 29 -9.90 -13.64 2.69
CA ALA A 29 -10.02 -12.37 3.39
C ALA A 29 -10.25 -12.58 4.90
N ARG A 30 -11.05 -13.57 5.28
CA ARG A 30 -11.30 -13.93 6.69
C ARG A 30 -10.04 -14.47 7.37
N VAL A 31 -9.29 -15.37 6.73
CA VAL A 31 -8.01 -15.87 7.27
C VAL A 31 -7.02 -14.71 7.41
N TRP A 32 -6.92 -13.88 6.38
CA TRP A 32 -6.03 -12.73 6.33
C TRP A 32 -6.24 -11.73 7.47
N ALA A 33 -7.50 -11.43 7.78
CA ALA A 33 -7.87 -10.51 8.86
C ALA A 33 -7.49 -11.02 10.27
N ASN A 34 -7.29 -12.33 10.43
CA ASN A 34 -6.93 -12.96 11.71
C ASN A 34 -5.43 -13.15 11.91
N LEU A 35 -4.60 -12.89 10.89
CA LEU A 35 -3.16 -12.96 11.01
C LEU A 35 -2.61 -11.69 11.69
N PRO A 36 -1.51 -11.80 12.47
CA PRO A 36 -0.86 -10.63 13.06
C PRO A 36 -0.41 -9.63 12.00
N GLU A 37 -0.30 -8.35 12.38
CA GLU A 37 0.30 -7.34 11.50
C GLU A 37 1.75 -7.72 11.16
N SER A 38 2.11 -7.49 9.91
CA SER A 38 3.43 -7.82 9.36
C SER A 38 4.45 -6.75 9.73
N ASP A 39 5.70 -7.13 9.94
CA ASP A 39 6.79 -6.18 10.19
C ASP A 39 6.95 -5.17 9.03
N VAL A 40 7.25 -3.93 9.39
CA VAL A 40 7.27 -2.72 8.55
C VAL A 40 8.67 -2.42 7.98
N SER A 41 9.64 -3.34 8.12
CA SER A 41 10.99 -3.17 7.59
C SER A 41 11.07 -2.85 6.09
N ARG A 42 11.90 -1.86 5.73
CA ARG A 42 12.28 -1.50 4.35
C ARG A 42 13.53 -2.23 3.87
N GLU A 43 14.08 -3.16 4.64
CA GLU A 43 15.31 -3.82 4.24
C GLU A 43 15.06 -4.84 3.12
N MET A 44 15.75 -4.65 2.00
CA MET A 44 15.75 -5.62 0.91
C MET A 44 16.86 -6.65 1.13
N THR A 45 16.48 -7.91 1.37
CA THR A 45 17.44 -9.01 1.48
C THR A 45 18.13 -9.29 0.14
N ALA A 46 19.36 -9.80 0.18
CA ALA A 46 20.10 -10.18 -1.05
C ALA A 46 19.30 -11.17 -1.93
N LEU A 47 18.58 -12.10 -1.30
CA LEU A 47 17.69 -13.04 -1.98
C LEU A 47 16.57 -12.32 -2.74
N THR A 48 15.95 -11.32 -2.12
CA THR A 48 14.91 -10.49 -2.79
C THR A 48 15.50 -9.77 -4.00
N LYS A 49 16.69 -9.17 -3.86
CA LYS A 49 17.38 -8.43 -4.94
C LYS A 49 17.62 -9.26 -6.19
N SER A 50 17.95 -10.55 -6.02
CA SER A 50 18.29 -11.45 -7.13
C SER A 50 17.12 -12.34 -7.58
N SER A 51 15.90 -12.11 -7.10
CA SER A 51 14.73 -12.95 -7.39
C SER A 51 13.68 -12.23 -8.24
N SER A 52 12.78 -13.01 -8.84
CA SER A 52 11.55 -12.50 -9.46
C SER A 52 10.59 -11.81 -8.48
N ARG A 53 10.89 -11.82 -7.18
CA ARG A 53 10.09 -11.15 -6.14
C ARG A 53 10.46 -9.68 -5.95
N CYS A 54 11.53 -9.20 -6.60
CA CYS A 54 11.95 -7.79 -6.51
C CYS A 54 10.83 -6.79 -6.86
N PRO A 55 10.04 -6.97 -7.95
CA PRO A 55 8.90 -6.09 -8.24
C PRO A 55 7.85 -6.08 -7.13
N SER A 56 7.45 -7.25 -6.61
CA SER A 56 6.47 -7.36 -5.52
C SER A 56 6.97 -6.70 -4.23
N TRP A 57 8.29 -6.75 -3.98
CA TRP A 57 8.90 -6.04 -2.87
C TRP A 57 8.80 -4.52 -3.06
N ILE A 58 9.17 -4.00 -4.24
CA ILE A 58 9.04 -2.56 -4.55
C ILE A 58 7.59 -2.11 -4.39
N GLU A 59 6.64 -2.84 -4.98
CA GLU A 59 5.22 -2.53 -4.84
C GLU A 59 4.79 -2.48 -3.38
N SER A 60 5.27 -3.41 -2.53
CA SER A 60 4.94 -3.41 -1.08
C SER A 60 5.42 -2.17 -0.32
N GLN A 61 6.38 -1.42 -0.88
CA GLN A 61 6.79 -0.12 -0.35
C GLN A 61 5.85 1.02 -0.76
N LEU A 62 5.08 0.85 -1.84
CA LEU A 62 4.23 1.88 -2.44
C LEU A 62 2.79 1.80 -1.92
N VAL A 63 2.24 0.59 -1.78
CA VAL A 63 0.88 0.39 -1.27
C VAL A 63 0.78 -0.94 -0.53
N ALA A 64 -0.07 -1.04 0.48
CA ALA A 64 -0.47 -2.33 1.03
C ALA A 64 -1.95 -2.32 1.47
N GLN A 65 -2.55 -3.51 1.48
CA GLN A 65 -3.80 -3.74 2.18
C GLN A 65 -3.50 -4.00 3.65
N ARG A 66 -4.11 -3.22 4.55
CA ARG A 66 -4.05 -3.48 5.98
C ARG A 66 -5.03 -4.58 6.38
N ARG A 67 -4.80 -5.14 7.58
CA ARG A 67 -5.66 -6.21 8.14
C ARG A 67 -7.11 -5.77 8.35
N ASP A 68 -7.31 -4.48 8.63
CA ASP A 68 -8.61 -3.83 8.77
C ASP A 68 -9.31 -3.52 7.43
N GLY A 69 -8.68 -3.87 6.31
CA GLY A 69 -9.21 -3.66 4.96
C GLY A 69 -8.86 -2.30 4.34
N ASN A 70 -8.15 -1.43 5.06
CA ASN A 70 -7.75 -0.12 4.56
C ASN A 70 -6.63 -0.23 3.51
N ILE A 71 -6.62 0.69 2.56
CA ILE A 71 -5.50 0.89 1.62
C ILE A 71 -4.51 1.84 2.27
N ASP A 72 -3.27 1.39 2.46
CA ASP A 72 -2.20 2.20 3.05
C ASP A 72 -1.17 2.58 1.99
N ILE A 73 -1.03 3.88 1.74
CA ILE A 73 -0.07 4.45 0.82
C ILE A 73 1.26 4.60 1.54
N CYS A 74 2.31 4.08 0.89
CA CYS A 74 3.66 4.06 1.43
C CYS A 74 3.67 3.55 2.88
N PRO A 75 3.20 2.32 3.14
CA PRO A 75 3.00 1.78 4.50
C PRO A 75 4.31 1.66 5.29
N ARG A 76 5.45 1.81 4.62
CA ARG A 76 6.80 1.76 5.19
C ARG A 76 7.52 3.11 5.09
N GLY A 77 6.77 4.20 4.89
CA GLY A 77 7.28 5.55 4.67
C GLY A 77 7.75 5.79 3.23
N ILE A 78 8.26 6.99 2.97
CA ILE A 78 8.90 7.35 1.70
C ILE A 78 10.40 7.19 1.84
N ASP A 79 11.05 6.72 0.78
CA ASP A 79 12.50 6.59 0.75
C ASP A 79 13.18 7.96 0.91
N GLU A 80 14.27 8.03 1.67
CA GLU A 80 15.01 9.29 1.82
C GLU A 80 15.50 9.84 0.48
N SER A 81 15.81 8.95 -0.47
CA SER A 81 16.23 9.35 -1.81
C SER A 81 15.11 9.99 -2.66
N TRP A 82 13.85 9.89 -2.22
CA TRP A 82 12.68 10.45 -2.91
C TRP A 82 12.15 11.72 -2.25
N LEU A 83 12.76 12.16 -1.15
CA LEU A 83 12.38 13.41 -0.48
C LEU A 83 12.62 14.61 -1.41
N GLY A 84 11.61 15.47 -1.52
CA GLY A 84 11.62 16.61 -2.44
C GLY A 84 11.43 16.25 -3.92
N VAL A 85 11.38 14.95 -4.27
CA VAL A 85 11.18 14.49 -5.65
C VAL A 85 9.73 14.12 -5.87
N ASN A 86 9.04 14.86 -6.75
CA ASN A 86 7.68 14.53 -7.14
C ASN A 86 7.65 13.16 -7.82
N PHE A 87 6.70 12.30 -7.43
CA PHE A 87 6.54 11.00 -8.08
C PHE A 87 5.06 10.61 -8.20
N GLU A 88 4.82 9.66 -9.10
CA GLU A 88 3.50 9.17 -9.44
C GLU A 88 3.52 7.64 -9.51
N CYS A 89 2.44 7.04 -9.06
CA CYS A 89 2.19 5.62 -9.07
C CYS A 89 0.85 5.41 -9.78
N HIS A 90 0.80 4.43 -10.68
CA HIS A 90 -0.39 4.18 -11.50
C HIS A 90 -0.85 2.74 -11.36
N LYS A 91 -2.14 2.56 -11.10
CA LYS A 91 -2.84 1.27 -11.09
C LYS A 91 -2.14 0.21 -10.23
N LEU A 92 -1.63 0.60 -9.08
CA LEU A 92 -1.07 -0.34 -8.12
C LEU A 92 -2.18 -1.18 -7.51
N MET A 93 -1.93 -2.47 -7.32
CA MET A 93 -2.88 -3.37 -6.68
C MET A 93 -2.94 -3.06 -5.19
N ALA A 94 -4.10 -2.56 -4.75
CA ALA A 94 -4.32 -2.06 -3.40
C ALA A 94 -5.08 -3.07 -2.54
N THR A 95 -6.07 -3.76 -3.11
CA THR A 95 -6.81 -4.88 -2.51
C THR A 95 -7.22 -5.85 -3.64
N PRO A 96 -7.81 -7.02 -3.35
CA PRO A 96 -8.34 -7.90 -4.39
C PRO A 96 -9.34 -7.25 -5.36
N LEU A 97 -10.02 -6.18 -4.92
CA LEU A 97 -11.09 -5.52 -5.67
C LEU A 97 -10.74 -4.08 -6.10
N HIS A 98 -9.55 -3.58 -5.73
CA HIS A 98 -9.21 -2.18 -5.91
C HIS A 98 -7.81 -1.98 -6.47
N THR A 99 -7.70 -1.03 -7.40
CA THR A 99 -6.42 -0.47 -7.83
C THR A 99 -6.35 0.99 -7.41
N ILE A 100 -5.15 1.47 -7.10
CA ILE A 100 -4.92 2.87 -6.73
C ILE A 100 -3.85 3.48 -7.63
N SER A 101 -4.13 4.69 -8.09
CA SER A 101 -3.13 5.61 -8.63
C SER A 101 -2.98 6.77 -7.67
N TYR A 102 -1.75 7.23 -7.43
CA TYR A 102 -1.53 8.38 -6.56
C TYR A 102 -0.28 9.14 -6.95
N ALA A 103 -0.22 10.40 -6.55
CA ALA A 103 0.92 11.28 -6.77
C ALA A 103 1.32 11.96 -5.46
N VAL A 104 2.62 12.11 -5.27
CA VAL A 104 3.20 12.91 -4.19
C VAL A 104 3.86 14.13 -4.80
N ARG A 105 3.39 15.32 -4.42
CA ARG A 105 3.91 16.61 -4.86
C ARG A 105 4.48 17.37 -3.68
N TRP A 106 5.75 17.78 -3.74
CA TRP A 106 6.42 18.43 -2.62
C TRP A 106 6.13 19.93 -2.58
N HIS A 107 5.63 20.39 -1.44
CA HIS A 107 5.48 21.81 -1.10
C HIS A 107 6.30 22.12 0.17
N GLY A 108 7.63 22.18 0.02
CA GLY A 108 8.53 22.26 1.17
C GLY A 108 8.49 20.95 1.98
N GLU A 109 8.31 21.05 3.30
CA GLU A 109 8.27 19.90 4.21
C GLU A 109 6.91 19.17 4.23
N ARG A 110 5.88 19.73 3.57
CA ARG A 110 4.53 19.18 3.53
C ARG A 110 4.17 18.77 2.10
N PRO A 111 4.08 17.48 1.79
CA PRO A 111 3.69 17.03 0.46
C PRO A 111 2.17 17.19 0.30
N ALA A 112 1.74 17.45 -0.93
CA ALA A 112 0.39 17.16 -1.36
C ALA A 112 0.31 15.71 -1.85
N LEU A 113 -0.67 14.98 -1.35
CA LEU A 113 -1.03 13.63 -1.79
C LEU A 113 -2.31 13.71 -2.62
N LEU A 114 -2.25 13.19 -3.84
CA LEU A 114 -3.40 13.05 -4.73
C LEU A 114 -3.65 11.57 -4.97
N TRP A 115 -4.90 11.13 -4.97
CA TRP A 115 -5.23 9.73 -5.20
C TRP A 115 -6.47 9.55 -6.08
N ASP A 116 -6.51 8.41 -6.76
CA ASP A 116 -7.64 7.90 -7.54
C ASP A 116 -7.72 6.38 -7.36
N ILE A 117 -8.89 5.87 -6.99
CA ILE A 117 -9.16 4.48 -6.68
C ILE A 117 -10.21 3.96 -7.66
N ASP A 118 -9.85 2.88 -8.36
CA ASP A 118 -10.78 2.08 -9.14
C ASP A 118 -11.26 0.90 -8.29
N GLY A 119 -12.58 0.67 -8.23
CA GLY A 119 -13.19 -0.44 -7.50
C GLY A 119 -14.51 -0.04 -6.80
N PRO A 120 -15.08 -0.92 -5.95
CA PRO A 120 -16.22 -0.58 -5.10
C PRO A 120 -15.98 0.66 -4.21
N THR A 121 -17.06 1.35 -3.85
CA THR A 121 -16.96 2.52 -2.96
C THR A 121 -16.88 2.13 -1.49
N GLY A 122 -16.41 3.04 -0.64
CA GLY A 122 -16.38 2.86 0.82
C GLY A 122 -15.08 2.28 1.38
N VAL A 123 -14.10 1.93 0.53
CA VAL A 123 -12.75 1.63 0.99
C VAL A 123 -12.11 2.90 1.55
N ARG A 124 -11.37 2.75 2.64
CA ARG A 124 -10.66 3.84 3.29
C ARG A 124 -9.19 3.83 2.88
N VAL A 125 -8.69 4.99 2.48
CA VAL A 125 -7.27 5.24 2.21
C VAL A 125 -6.63 5.91 3.42
N VAL A 126 -5.41 5.52 3.73
CA VAL A 126 -4.55 6.07 4.79
C VAL A 126 -3.10 6.18 4.26
N ALA A 127 -2.26 6.90 4.98
CA ALA A 127 -0.82 6.98 4.72
C ALA A 127 -0.07 6.86 6.06
N SER A 128 -0.24 5.73 6.74
CA SER A 128 -0.02 5.60 8.18
C SER A 128 1.41 5.85 8.64
N ALA A 129 2.38 5.53 7.78
CA ALA A 129 3.80 5.76 8.03
C ALA A 129 4.29 7.16 7.61
N ILE A 130 3.44 7.95 6.96
CA ILE A 130 3.75 9.32 6.53
C ILE A 130 3.03 10.33 7.42
N ASP A 131 1.71 10.18 7.56
CA ASP A 131 0.82 11.03 8.32
C ASP A 131 -0.26 10.15 8.97
N LYS A 132 -0.10 9.89 10.27
CA LYS A 132 -1.00 9.05 11.07
C LYS A 132 -2.41 9.63 11.19
N THR A 133 -2.58 10.92 10.91
CA THR A 133 -3.87 11.62 11.01
C THR A 133 -4.63 11.60 9.70
N PHE A 134 -3.94 11.34 8.57
CA PHE A 134 -4.58 11.27 7.27
C PHE A 134 -5.44 10.01 7.12
N SER A 135 -6.69 10.22 6.75
CA SER A 135 -7.58 9.19 6.25
C SER A 135 -8.68 9.79 5.39
N SER A 136 -9.07 9.11 4.31
CA SER A 136 -10.23 9.46 3.50
C SER A 136 -10.99 8.22 3.04
N THR A 137 -12.28 8.37 2.73
CA THR A 137 -13.13 7.36 2.06
C THR A 137 -13.49 7.76 0.64
N ASP A 138 -13.00 8.91 0.17
CA ASP A 138 -13.25 9.39 -1.17
C ASP A 138 -12.44 8.57 -2.18
N ILE A 139 -13.09 8.14 -3.26
CA ILE A 139 -12.41 7.40 -4.33
C ILE A 139 -11.39 8.26 -5.08
N ARG A 140 -11.53 9.59 -5.03
CA ARG A 140 -10.61 10.57 -5.60
C ARG A 140 -10.46 11.72 -4.63
N GLY A 141 -9.25 12.26 -4.51
CA GLY A 141 -9.05 13.43 -3.68
C GLY A 141 -7.63 13.96 -3.71
N GLU A 142 -7.47 15.09 -3.05
CA GLU A 142 -6.18 15.70 -2.77
C GLU A 142 -6.14 16.21 -1.34
N THR A 143 -4.98 16.13 -0.71
CA THR A 143 -4.75 16.70 0.62
C THR A 143 -3.31 17.14 0.78
N LEU A 144 -3.07 18.08 1.69
CA LEU A 144 -1.73 18.38 2.19
C LEU A 144 -1.48 17.56 3.46
N LEU A 145 -0.43 16.74 3.47
CA LEU A 145 -0.07 15.95 4.66
C LEU A 145 0.57 16.82 5.74
N SER A 146 0.45 16.43 7.01
CA SER A 146 0.92 17.18 8.17
C SER A 146 2.44 17.42 8.21
N GLY A 147 3.19 16.66 7.42
CA GLY A 147 4.65 16.63 7.36
C GLY A 147 5.17 15.22 7.60
N PHE A 148 6.34 14.88 7.03
CA PHE A 148 6.90 13.54 7.11
C PHE A 148 7.61 13.27 8.45
N GLU A 149 7.15 12.28 9.20
CA GLU A 149 8.02 11.56 10.15
C GLU A 149 8.74 10.43 9.39
N ASN A 150 9.93 10.68 8.85
CA ASN A 150 10.69 9.58 8.25
C ASN A 150 11.04 8.54 9.32
N VAL A 151 10.59 7.31 9.13
CA VAL A 151 11.10 6.15 9.83
C VAL A 151 12.57 6.01 9.44
N ARG A 152 13.48 6.55 10.27
CA ARG A 152 14.92 6.41 10.05
C ARG A 152 15.26 4.93 10.02
N THR A 153 15.76 4.45 8.88
CA THR A 153 16.40 3.14 8.79
C THR A 153 17.58 3.14 9.76
N LYS A 154 17.54 2.26 10.76
CA LYS A 154 18.68 1.97 11.63
C LYS A 154 19.59 0.95 10.98
#